data_AF-H6RDB8-F1
#
_entry.id   AF-H6RDB8-F1
#
_cell.length_a   1.000
_cell.length_b   1.000
_cell.length_c   1.000
_cell.angle_alpha   90.00
_cell.angle_beta   90.00
_cell.angle_gamma   90.00
#
_symmetry.space_group_name_H-M   'P 1'
#
loop_
_entity.id
_entity.type
_entity.pdbx_description
1 polymer ?
#
loop_
_entity_poly.entity_id
_entity_poly.type
_entity_poly.pdbx_seq_one_letter_code
_entity_poly.pdbx_strand_id
1 'polypeptide(L)'
;MAAALLGDFSRWPPARRNIIWQAFLGDGPHRVVLEPGDIDTIFATWAASLHAARARYPADPGLERLTTELRSGSPLFERLWGERRAGHLRNTRKTIKHPGLGRLTLDCDTLLVPDSDQSVVVYSAAPGTPEAGALELLRVTGTEQFTNLKI
;
A
#
# COMPACT_ATOMS: atom_id res chain seq x y z
N MET A 1 -3.77 8.39 -12.32
CA MET A 1 -4.67 7.28 -11.94
C MET A 1 -4.38 6.70 -10.55
N ALA A 2 -3.16 6.30 -10.20
CA ALA A 2 -2.87 5.71 -8.87
C ALA A 2 -3.33 6.60 -7.68
N ALA A 3 -3.06 7.90 -7.73
CA ALA A 3 -3.54 8.86 -6.72
C ALA A 3 -5.07 8.92 -6.63
N ALA A 4 -5.76 8.80 -7.77
CA ALA A 4 -7.21 8.77 -7.84
C ALA A 4 -7.79 7.51 -7.19
N LEU A 5 -7.11 6.37 -7.35
CA LEU A 5 -7.56 5.08 -6.82
C LEU A 5 -7.20 4.93 -5.33
N LEU A 6 -5.92 5.03 -4.99
CA LEU A 6 -5.34 4.68 -3.68
C LEU A 6 -5.26 5.86 -2.71
N GLY A 7 -5.40 7.08 -3.22
CA GLY A 7 -5.11 8.31 -2.48
C GLY A 7 -3.81 8.95 -2.92
N ASP A 8 -3.74 10.26 -2.77
CA ASP A 8 -2.62 11.06 -3.24
C ASP A 8 -1.47 11.07 -2.23
N PHE A 9 -0.48 10.21 -2.47
CA PHE A 9 0.71 10.11 -1.63
C PHE A 9 1.58 11.37 -1.63
N SER A 10 1.44 12.25 -2.61
CA SER A 10 2.21 13.48 -2.66
C SER A 10 1.84 14.47 -1.55
N ARG A 11 0.66 14.31 -0.93
CA ARG A 11 0.19 15.15 0.19
C ARG A 11 1.00 14.96 1.47
N TRP A 12 1.70 13.85 1.63
CA TRP A 12 2.58 13.63 2.78
C TRP A 12 4.00 14.14 2.51
N PRO A 13 4.74 14.56 3.56
CA PRO A 13 6.18 14.79 3.45
C PRO A 13 6.89 13.54 2.90
N PRO A 14 7.96 13.67 2.10
CA PRO A 14 8.64 12.53 1.47
C PRO A 14 8.95 11.35 2.40
N ALA A 15 9.38 11.62 3.64
CA ALA A 15 9.69 10.59 4.64
C ALA A 15 8.48 9.73 5.05
N ARG A 16 7.26 10.23 4.89
CA ARG A 16 6.00 9.55 5.24
C ARG A 16 5.30 8.92 4.03
N ARG A 17 5.87 9.03 2.83
CA ARG A 17 5.35 8.41 1.59
C ARG A 17 5.75 6.93 1.49
N ASN A 18 5.70 6.21 2.60
CA ASN A 18 6.03 4.80 2.69
C ASN A 18 4.81 4.04 3.25
N ILE A 19 4.34 3.02 2.53
CA ILE A 19 3.12 2.30 2.91
C ILE A 19 3.27 1.55 4.25
N ILE A 20 4.47 1.07 4.56
CA ILE A 20 4.77 0.39 5.82
C ILE A 20 4.75 1.42 6.95
N TRP A 21 5.36 2.60 6.75
CA TRP A 21 5.24 3.70 7.70
C TRP A 21 3.79 4.07 7.97
N GLN A 22 2.98 4.26 6.91
CA GLN A 22 1.56 4.60 7.05
C GLN A 22 0.76 3.53 7.78
N ALA A 23 1.08 2.25 7.57
CA ALA A 23 0.40 1.14 8.23
C ALA A 23 0.70 1.04 9.73
N PHE A 24 1.93 1.34 10.15
CA PHE A 24 2.36 1.15 11.54
C PHE A 24 2.28 2.42 12.40
N LEU A 25 2.49 3.60 11.81
CA LEU A 25 2.55 4.90 12.51
C LEU A 25 1.59 5.96 11.97
N GLY A 26 1.05 5.76 10.77
CA GLY A 26 0.07 6.66 10.16
C GLY A 26 -1.38 6.25 10.41
N ASP A 27 -2.28 6.81 9.59
CA ASP A 27 -3.72 6.50 9.64
C ASP A 27 -4.08 5.20 8.88
N GLY A 28 -3.11 4.32 8.68
CA GLY A 28 -3.25 3.10 7.88
C GLY A 28 -3.03 3.33 6.37
N PRO A 29 -3.11 2.26 5.54
CA PRO A 29 -2.94 2.35 4.09
C PRO A 29 -4.18 2.97 3.41
N HIS A 30 -4.49 4.22 3.75
CA HIS A 30 -5.55 5.15 3.31
C HIS A 30 -6.87 4.57 2.77
N ARG A 31 -6.82 3.81 1.67
CA ARG A 31 -8.01 3.26 1.01
C ARG A 31 -7.98 1.75 0.86
N VAL A 32 -6.84 1.09 1.07
CA VAL A 32 -6.73 -0.37 1.00
C VAL A 32 -7.28 -0.96 2.29
N VAL A 33 -8.28 -1.82 2.16
CA VAL A 33 -8.87 -2.54 3.28
C VAL A 33 -7.98 -3.74 3.59
N LEU A 34 -7.60 -3.87 4.85
CA LEU A 34 -6.95 -5.07 5.37
C LEU A 34 -8.04 -5.91 6.04
N GLU A 35 -8.25 -7.12 5.53
CA GLU A 35 -9.23 -8.04 6.09
C GLU A 35 -8.70 -8.56 7.44
N PRO A 36 -9.52 -8.63 8.52
CA PRO A 36 -9.05 -8.94 9.86
C PRO A 36 -8.21 -10.22 9.97
N GLY A 37 -8.55 -11.26 9.21
CA GLY A 37 -7.83 -12.54 9.19
C GLY A 37 -6.42 -12.47 8.61
N ASP A 38 -6.11 -11.43 7.81
CA ASP A 38 -4.83 -11.28 7.12
C ASP A 38 -3.90 -10.26 7.79
N ILE A 39 -4.40 -9.43 8.72
CA ILE A 39 -3.67 -8.28 9.28
C ILE A 39 -2.30 -8.72 9.83
N ASP A 40 -2.27 -9.73 10.70
CA ASP A 40 -1.02 -10.18 11.33
C ASP A 40 0.00 -10.68 10.30
N THR A 41 -0.46 -11.45 9.30
CA THR A 41 0.39 -11.97 8.22
C THR A 41 0.93 -10.84 7.33
N ILE A 42 0.10 -9.85 7.02
CA ILE A 42 0.49 -8.68 6.22
C ILE A 42 1.56 -7.88 6.95
N PHE A 43 1.32 -7.57 8.23
CA PHE A 43 2.25 -6.78 9.03
C PHE A 43 3.58 -7.50 9.25
N ALA A 44 3.55 -8.82 9.50
CA ALA A 44 4.76 -9.64 9.57
C ALA A 44 5.53 -9.65 8.24
N THR A 45 4.81 -9.76 7.11
CA THR A 45 5.44 -9.70 5.77
C THR A 45 6.12 -8.35 5.53
N TRP A 46 5.50 -7.24 5.94
CA TRP A 46 6.11 -5.91 5.81
C TRP A 46 7.33 -5.72 6.71
N ALA A 47 7.33 -6.26 7.93
CA ALA A 47 8.53 -6.27 8.77
C ALA A 47 9.66 -7.09 8.11
N ALA A 48 9.33 -8.27 7.56
CA ALA A 48 10.29 -9.12 6.87
C ALA A 48 10.87 -8.47 5.59
N SER A 49 10.06 -7.74 4.82
CA SER A 49 10.56 -7.05 3.61
C SER A 49 11.56 -5.95 3.94
N LEU A 50 11.39 -5.26 5.08
CA LEU A 50 12.36 -4.27 5.56
C LEU A 50 13.65 -4.93 6.07
N HIS A 51 13.59 -6.12 6.66
CA HIS A 51 14.80 -6.92 6.95
C HIS A 51 15.56 -7.28 5.66
N ALA A 52 14.84 -7.76 4.65
CA ALA A 52 15.44 -8.09 3.34
C ALA A 52 16.07 -6.85 2.69
N ALA A 53 15.39 -5.69 2.74
CA ALA A 53 15.94 -4.44 2.26
C ALA A 53 17.22 -4.05 3.01
N ARG A 54 17.27 -4.21 4.35
CA ARG A 54 18.48 -3.88 5.14
C ARG A 54 19.66 -4.79 4.82
N ALA A 55 19.39 -6.07 4.58
CA ALA A 55 20.42 -7.00 4.15
C ALA A 55 20.99 -6.63 2.78
N ARG A 56 20.16 -6.12 1.86
CA ARG A 56 20.57 -5.70 0.52
C ARG A 56 21.26 -4.33 0.50
N TYR A 57 20.83 -3.39 1.34
CA TYR A 57 21.37 -2.02 1.43
C TYR A 57 21.81 -1.66 2.85
N PRO A 58 22.89 -2.28 3.36
CA PRO A 58 23.29 -2.10 4.76
C PRO A 58 23.78 -0.68 5.10
N ALA A 59 24.12 0.14 4.10
CA ALA A 59 24.61 1.50 4.27
C ALA A 59 23.57 2.58 3.96
N ASP A 60 22.29 2.22 3.72
CA ASP A 60 21.23 3.18 3.40
C ASP A 60 20.76 3.93 4.67
N PRO A 61 21.04 5.25 4.80
CA PRO A 61 20.66 6.02 5.99
C PRO A 61 19.14 6.25 6.09
N GLY A 62 18.41 6.23 4.96
CA GLY A 62 16.97 6.34 4.92
C GLY A 62 16.29 5.09 5.48
N LEU A 63 16.82 3.91 5.16
CA LEU A 63 16.32 2.65 5.67
C LEU A 63 16.61 2.46 7.17
N GLU A 64 17.80 2.86 7.63
CA GLU A 64 18.13 2.92 9.06
C GLU A 64 17.17 3.84 9.82
N ARG A 65 16.92 5.05 9.29
CA ARG A 65 15.97 6.00 9.88
C ARG A 65 14.56 5.42 9.94
N LEU A 66 14.05 4.89 8.84
CA LEU A 66 12.70 4.31 8.75
C LEU A 66 12.52 3.19 9.77
N THR A 67 13.47 2.24 9.81
CA THR A 67 13.35 1.11 10.75
C THR A 67 13.50 1.56 12.20
N THR A 68 14.36 2.52 12.50
CA THR A 68 14.48 3.09 13.85
C THR A 68 13.17 3.76 14.30
N GLU A 69 12.58 4.57 13.43
CA GLU A 69 11.32 5.27 13.70
C GLU A 69 10.18 4.26 13.95
N LEU A 70 10.02 3.27 13.06
CA LEU A 70 9.01 2.21 13.19
C LEU A 70 9.15 1.40 14.49
N ARG A 71 10.38 1.01 14.85
CA ARG A 71 10.68 0.28 16.09
C ARG A 71 10.35 1.09 17.34
N SER A 72 10.69 2.38 17.34
CA SER A 72 10.43 3.25 18.48
C SER A 72 8.96 3.65 18.62
N GLY A 73 8.24 3.80 17.50
CA GLY A 73 6.88 4.33 17.48
C GLY A 73 5.78 3.26 17.50
N SER A 74 6.08 2.00 17.20
CA SER A 74 5.08 0.93 17.12
C SER A 74 5.52 -0.33 17.89
N PRO A 75 4.93 -0.60 19.06
CA PRO A 75 5.18 -1.84 19.81
C PRO A 75 4.88 -3.10 18.99
N LEU A 76 3.88 -3.03 18.11
CA LEU A 76 3.56 -4.10 17.17
C LEU A 76 4.70 -4.32 16.18
N PHE A 77 5.25 -3.24 15.60
CA PHE A 77 6.40 -3.35 14.70
C PHE A 77 7.60 -3.94 15.43
N GLU A 78 7.95 -3.44 16.62
CA GLU A 78 9.12 -3.93 17.36
C GLU A 78 9.02 -5.43 17.65
N ARG A 79 7.83 -5.91 18.05
CA ARG A 79 7.58 -7.34 18.25
C ARG A 79 7.82 -8.13 16.96
N LEU A 80 7.17 -7.75 15.86
CA LEU A 80 7.28 -8.47 14.58
C LEU A 80 8.70 -8.40 14.01
N TRP A 81 9.39 -7.27 14.20
CA TRP A 81 10.77 -7.05 13.81
C TRP A 81 11.72 -8.02 14.52
N GLY A 82 11.53 -8.22 15.83
CA GLY A 82 12.31 -9.17 16.63
C GLY A 82 12.05 -10.64 16.29
N GLU A 83 10.80 -10.99 15.97
CA GLU A 83 10.42 -12.36 15.62
C GLU A 83 10.98 -12.82 14.26
N ARG A 84 11.31 -11.88 13.35
CA ARG A 84 11.81 -12.15 11.99
C ARG A 84 10.97 -13.15 11.21
N ARG A 85 9.65 -13.19 11.46
CA ARG A 85 8.74 -14.09 10.76
C ARG A 85 8.67 -13.71 9.29
N ALA A 86 9.06 -14.64 8.42
CA ALA A 86 8.82 -14.51 6.99
C ALA A 86 7.33 -14.70 6.73
N GLY A 87 6.66 -13.65 6.26
CA GLY A 87 5.33 -13.76 5.69
C GLY A 87 5.42 -13.75 4.16
N HIS A 88 4.60 -14.56 3.49
CA HIS A 88 4.47 -14.53 2.04
C HIS A 88 3.15 -13.87 1.68
N LEU A 89 3.20 -12.60 1.25
CA LEU A 89 2.00 -11.90 0.81
C LEU A 89 1.62 -12.37 -0.58
N ARG A 90 0.80 -13.43 -0.67
CA ARG A 90 0.10 -13.81 -1.89
C ARG A 90 -1.26 -13.15 -1.93
N ASN A 91 -1.27 -11.81 -2.00
CA ASN A 91 -2.52 -11.10 -2.09
C ASN A 91 -2.77 -10.63 -3.53
N THR A 92 -3.33 -11.54 -4.33
CA THR A 92 -3.70 -11.30 -5.72
C THR A 92 -4.96 -10.44 -5.85
N ARG A 93 -5.68 -10.13 -4.75
CA ARG A 93 -6.88 -9.29 -4.79
C ARG A 93 -6.96 -8.29 -3.64
N LYS A 94 -7.10 -7.01 -3.96
CA LYS A 94 -7.19 -5.93 -2.97
C LYS A 94 -8.57 -5.32 -2.97
N THR A 95 -9.13 -5.15 -1.78
CA THR A 95 -10.32 -4.32 -1.60
C THR A 95 -9.92 -2.88 -1.33
N ILE A 96 -10.48 -1.95 -2.10
CA ILE A 96 -10.24 -0.51 -1.99
C ILE A 96 -11.55 0.17 -1.60
N LYS A 97 -11.56 0.92 -0.50
CA LYS A 97 -12.69 1.77 -0.08
C LYS A 97 -12.49 3.17 -0.67
N HIS A 98 -13.06 3.39 -1.85
CA HIS A 98 -12.99 4.66 -2.57
C HIS A 98 -14.11 5.61 -2.13
N PRO A 99 -13.82 6.90 -1.80
CA PRO A 99 -14.82 7.82 -1.26
C PRO A 99 -16.00 8.09 -2.22
N GLY A 100 -15.76 8.09 -3.53
CA GLY A 100 -16.80 8.33 -4.54
C GLY A 100 -17.33 7.08 -5.25
N LEU A 101 -16.71 5.91 -5.06
CA LEU A 101 -17.03 4.68 -5.81
C LEU A 101 -17.36 3.48 -4.91
N GLY A 102 -17.33 3.67 -3.59
CA GLY A 102 -17.59 2.59 -2.64
C GLY A 102 -16.45 1.58 -2.59
N ARG A 103 -16.79 0.31 -2.36
CA ARG A 103 -15.80 -0.78 -2.29
C ARG A 103 -15.53 -1.34 -3.67
N LEU A 104 -14.25 -1.42 -4.05
CA LEU A 104 -13.77 -2.02 -5.30
C LEU A 104 -12.88 -3.21 -4.95
N THR A 105 -13.18 -4.40 -5.47
CA THR A 105 -12.30 -5.57 -5.33
C THR A 105 -11.54 -5.76 -6.63
N LEU A 106 -10.24 -5.49 -6.61
CA LEU A 106 -9.39 -5.48 -7.80
C LEU A 106 -8.36 -6.59 -7.72
N ASP A 107 -8.02 -7.17 -8.86
CA ASP A 107 -6.82 -7.99 -8.98
C ASP A 107 -5.59 -7.10 -8.80
N CYS A 108 -4.55 -7.65 -8.15
CA CYS A 108 -3.36 -6.91 -7.75
C CYS A 108 -2.11 -7.73 -8.09
N ASP A 109 -1.39 -7.28 -9.10
CA ASP A 109 -0.16 -7.90 -9.55
C ASP A 109 1.04 -7.01 -9.22
N THR A 110 2.11 -7.61 -8.70
CA THR A 110 3.38 -6.90 -8.50
C THR A 110 4.38 -7.42 -9.53
N LEU A 111 4.77 -6.54 -10.44
CA LEU A 111 5.74 -6.82 -11.49
C LEU A 111 7.09 -6.25 -11.08
N LEU A 112 8.11 -7.09 -11.03
CA LEU A 112 9.49 -6.66 -10.76
C LEU A 112 10.12 -6.13 -12.04
N VAL A 113 10.77 -4.97 -11.97
CA VAL A 113 11.47 -4.39 -13.11
C VAL A 113 12.90 -4.93 -13.15
N PRO A 114 13.31 -5.65 -14.20
CA PRO A 114 14.64 -6.25 -14.29
C PRO A 114 15.75 -5.22 -14.12
N ASP A 115 16.87 -5.67 -13.54
CA ASP A 115 18.09 -4.87 -13.33
C ASP A 115 17.86 -3.53 -12.60
N SER A 116 16.78 -3.45 -11.83
CA SER A 116 16.43 -2.30 -11.01
C SER A 116 15.84 -2.77 -9.68
N ASP A 117 15.78 -1.85 -8.71
CA ASP A 117 15.15 -2.09 -7.43
C ASP A 117 13.72 -1.51 -7.39
N GLN A 118 13.06 -1.52 -8.55
CA GLN A 118 11.71 -1.01 -8.74
C GLN A 118 10.72 -2.14 -8.99
N SER A 119 9.49 -1.91 -8.54
CA SER A 119 8.35 -2.74 -8.86
C SER A 119 7.16 -1.89 -9.28
N VAL A 120 6.32 -2.46 -10.13
CA VAL A 120 5.07 -1.87 -10.57
C VAL A 120 3.94 -2.69 -9.96
N VAL A 121 3.06 -2.03 -9.23
CA VAL A 121 1.81 -2.64 -8.74
C VAL A 121 0.70 -2.27 -9.70
N VAL A 122 0.11 -3.28 -10.33
CA VAL A 122 -0.99 -3.14 -11.29
C VAL A 122 -2.29 -3.54 -10.60
N TYR A 123 -3.28 -2.66 -10.68
CA TYR A 123 -4.64 -2.95 -10.25
C TYR A 123 -5.53 -3.12 -11.48
N SER A 124 -6.22 -4.25 -11.58
CA SER A 124 -7.04 -4.59 -12.73
C SER A 124 -8.39 -5.17 -12.29
N ALA A 125 -9.33 -5.22 -13.24
CA ALA A 125 -10.63 -5.84 -13.09
C ALA A 125 -11.00 -6.54 -14.40
N ALA A 126 -11.77 -7.62 -14.30
CA ALA A 126 -12.24 -8.34 -15.47
C ALA A 126 -13.12 -7.43 -16.37
N PRO A 127 -12.98 -7.47 -17.70
CA PRO A 127 -13.82 -6.69 -18.61
C PRO A 127 -15.32 -6.92 -18.38
N GLY A 128 -16.11 -5.85 -18.45
CA GLY A 128 -17.55 -5.90 -18.26
C GLY A 128 -18.03 -5.91 -16.81
N THR A 129 -17.13 -5.88 -15.81
CA THR A 129 -17.53 -5.75 -14.40
C THR A 129 -17.74 -4.29 -13.99
N PRO A 130 -18.51 -4.02 -12.91
CA PRO A 130 -18.62 -2.69 -12.34
C PRO A 130 -17.26 -2.07 -11.97
N GLU A 131 -16.31 -2.87 -11.47
CA GLU A 131 -14.97 -2.44 -11.14
C GLU A 131 -14.17 -1.99 -12.36
N ALA A 132 -14.33 -2.65 -13.52
CA ALA A 132 -13.72 -2.20 -14.76
C ALA A 132 -14.27 -0.83 -15.20
N GLY A 133 -15.60 -0.64 -15.10
CA GLY A 133 -16.23 0.66 -15.33
C GLY A 133 -15.74 1.75 -14.36
N ALA A 134 -15.54 1.40 -13.09
CA ALA A 134 -15.01 2.29 -12.08
C ALA A 134 -13.56 2.71 -12.38
N LEU A 135 -12.70 1.80 -12.83
CA LEU A 135 -11.33 2.11 -13.24
C LEU A 135 -11.29 3.02 -14.47
N GLU A 136 -12.15 2.78 -15.47
CA GLU A 136 -12.25 3.67 -16.64
C GLU A 136 -12.71 5.07 -16.26
N LEU A 137 -13.67 5.18 -15.33
CA LEU A 137 -14.07 6.49 -14.82
C LEU A 137 -12.89 7.20 -14.17
N LEU A 138 -12.16 6.54 -13.26
CA LEU A 138 -10.97 7.11 -12.60
C LEU A 138 -9.84 7.48 -13.58
N ARG A 139 -9.74 6.78 -14.72
CA ARG A 139 -8.79 7.10 -15.79
C ARG A 139 -9.10 8.47 -16.41
N VAL A 140 -10.39 8.76 -16.61
CA VAL A 140 -10.85 10.02 -17.22
C VAL A 140 -10.88 11.16 -16.21
N THR A 141 -11.41 10.92 -15.01
CA THR A 141 -11.64 11.97 -14.01
C THR A 141 -10.40 12.29 -13.17
N GLY A 142 -9.42 11.39 -13.13
CA GLY A 142 -8.22 11.58 -12.32
C GLY A 142 -8.58 11.80 -10.84
N THR A 143 -7.95 12.79 -10.21
CA THR A 143 -8.20 13.13 -8.79
C THR A 143 -9.38 14.07 -8.57
N GLU A 144 -10.09 14.47 -9.62
CA GLU A 144 -11.24 15.35 -9.52
C GLU A 144 -12.39 14.64 -8.78
N GLN A 145 -13.01 15.36 -7.85
CA GLN A 145 -14.19 14.90 -7.13
C GLN A 145 -15.39 15.71 -7.62
N PHE A 146 -16.34 15.04 -8.26
CA PHE A 146 -17.62 15.68 -8.60
C PHE A 146 -18.49 15.68 -7.35
N THR A 147 -18.40 16.76 -6.57
CA THR A 147 -19.33 17.05 -5.49
C THR A 147 -20.72 17.22 -6.10
N ASN A 148 -21.72 16.51 -5.56
CA ASN A 148 -23.11 16.56 -6.01
C ASN A 148 -23.57 18.00 -6.34
N LEU A 149 -23.74 18.28 -7.62
CA LEU A 149 -24.55 19.40 -8.10
C LEU A 149 -25.98 19.14 -7.63
N LYS A 150 -26.40 19.84 -6.57
CA LYS A 150 -27.82 20.03 -6.31
C LYS A 150 -28.36 20.90 -7.44
N ILE A 151 -29.09 20.28 -8.36
CA ILE A 151 -30.03 20.96 -9.27
C ILE A 151 -31.29 21.27 -8.48
#